data_AF-A0A1I2HY86-F1
#
_entry.id   AF-A0A1I2HY86-F1
#
_cell.length_a   1.000
_cell.length_b   1.000
_cell.length_c   1.000
_cell.angle_alpha   90.00
_cell.angle_beta   90.00
_cell.angle_gamma   90.00
#
_symmetry.space_group_name_H-M   'P 1'
#
loop_
_entity.id
_entity.type
_entity.pdbx_description
1 polymer ?
#
loop_
_entity_poly.entity_id
_entity_poly.type
_entity_poly.pdbx_seq_one_letter_code
_entity_poly.pdbx_strand_id
1 'polypeptide(L)'
;MNRPRAIVLLLSWATFGIVCSASTSATLELRSQQLGPHTYYVQGSAGPASRENRGFNSNAGFVVTSGGVVVFDALGTPALGQALLAEIRRRTSAPIRRVILSHYHADHAYGLGPLRTAGAEIWAHPGARLYLDSELARLRQVQRREALAPWVPADFQLVEPDHWLDGDLSFVLGDVTFEVRHVGPAHSPEDLSMLVLPDGVMFAGDLVFAGRIPFLGEADSARWLAALDRLDDPRARILVPGHGAASTDWHSALRLTRTYLTDLRAQMRQAVADLLPFDEAYARADWRAWSSLAGFAEGHRANAYTVYLEMERESLTEPPATASPE
;
A
#
# COMPACT_ATOMS: atom_id res chain seq x y z
N MET A 1 3.02 -3.83 -93.86
CA MET A 1 2.17 -5.05 -93.89
C MET A 1 1.70 -5.36 -92.48
N ASN A 2 0.38 -5.33 -92.28
CA ASN A 2 -0.32 -5.58 -91.01
C ASN A 2 0.09 -6.91 -90.36
N ARG A 3 0.40 -6.88 -89.05
CA ARG A 3 0.26 -8.04 -88.16
C ARG A 3 -0.36 -7.63 -86.82
N PRO A 4 -1.24 -8.48 -86.24
CA PRO A 4 -2.30 -8.09 -85.31
C PRO A 4 -1.82 -7.87 -83.87
N ARG A 5 -2.49 -6.95 -83.17
CA ARG A 5 -2.29 -6.66 -81.73
C ARG A 5 -2.90 -7.78 -80.88
N ALA A 6 -2.08 -8.45 -80.08
CA ALA A 6 -2.53 -9.33 -79.00
C ALA A 6 -2.92 -8.50 -77.77
N ILE A 7 -4.13 -8.70 -77.27
CA ILE A 7 -4.61 -8.11 -76.01
C ILE A 7 -4.08 -8.99 -74.87
N VAL A 8 -3.20 -8.43 -74.05
CA VAL A 8 -2.74 -9.06 -72.80
C VAL A 8 -3.60 -8.52 -71.67
N LEU A 9 -4.42 -9.38 -71.06
CA LEU A 9 -5.10 -9.08 -69.80
C LEU A 9 -4.06 -9.09 -68.66
N LEU A 10 -3.80 -7.92 -68.07
CA LEU A 10 -3.05 -7.80 -66.82
C LEU A 10 -4.04 -7.93 -65.64
N LEU A 11 -4.04 -9.09 -64.99
CA LEU A 11 -4.68 -9.28 -63.69
C LEU A 11 -3.84 -8.58 -62.62
N SER A 12 -4.32 -7.44 -62.12
CA SER A 12 -3.75 -6.74 -60.97
C SER A 12 -4.06 -7.52 -59.69
N TRP A 13 -3.05 -8.14 -59.09
CA TRP A 13 -3.14 -8.67 -57.73
C TRP A 13 -3.10 -7.50 -56.74
N ALA A 14 -4.25 -7.18 -56.13
CA ALA A 14 -4.31 -6.27 -55.00
C ALA A 14 -3.77 -6.99 -53.76
N THR A 15 -2.54 -6.66 -53.36
CA THR A 15 -1.99 -7.08 -52.06
C THR A 15 -2.70 -6.32 -50.95
N PHE A 16 -3.59 -7.01 -50.25
CA PHE A 16 -4.20 -6.50 -49.02
C PHE A 16 -3.12 -6.49 -47.93
N GLY A 17 -2.49 -5.34 -47.71
CA GLY A 17 -1.56 -5.15 -46.61
C GLY A 17 -2.32 -5.26 -45.29
N ILE A 18 -2.11 -6.35 -44.56
CA ILE A 18 -2.52 -6.45 -43.16
C ILE A 18 -1.67 -5.45 -42.39
N VAL A 19 -2.26 -4.30 -42.06
CA VAL A 19 -1.68 -3.38 -41.08
C VAL A 19 -1.85 -4.04 -39.72
N CYS A 20 -0.84 -4.81 -39.29
CA CYS A 20 -0.70 -5.21 -37.90
C CYS A 20 -0.54 -3.93 -37.08
N SER A 21 -1.64 -3.46 -36.50
CA SER A 21 -1.57 -2.48 -35.41
C SER A 21 -0.99 -3.23 -34.21
N ALA A 22 0.33 -3.12 -34.04
CA ALA A 22 0.97 -3.50 -32.79
C ALA A 22 0.37 -2.60 -31.72
N SER A 23 -0.58 -3.11 -30.94
CA SER A 23 -0.98 -2.50 -29.69
C SER A 23 0.21 -2.59 -28.76
N THR A 24 1.08 -1.58 -28.79
CA THR A 24 2.04 -1.31 -27.74
C THR A 24 1.24 -1.18 -26.46
N SER A 25 1.22 -2.24 -25.64
CA SER A 25 0.71 -2.17 -24.28
C SER A 25 1.45 -1.04 -23.61
N ALA A 26 0.79 0.10 -23.40
CA ALA A 26 1.40 1.25 -22.78
C ALA A 26 1.91 0.82 -21.40
N THR A 27 3.23 0.71 -21.29
CA THR A 27 3.93 0.46 -20.03
C THR A 27 3.42 1.48 -19.02
N LEU A 28 3.00 1.01 -17.84
CA LEU A 28 2.52 1.91 -16.80
C LEU A 28 3.66 2.87 -16.44
N GLU A 29 3.46 4.16 -16.65
CA GLU A 29 4.43 5.18 -16.27
C GLU A 29 4.08 5.74 -14.90
N LEU A 30 4.84 5.33 -13.88
CA LEU A 30 4.80 5.99 -12.58
C LEU A 30 5.56 7.31 -12.65
N ARG A 31 5.02 8.35 -12.02
CA ARG A 31 5.67 9.65 -11.89
C ARG A 31 5.94 9.91 -10.42
N SER A 32 7.21 9.95 -10.04
CA SER A 32 7.58 10.29 -8.67
C SER A 32 7.54 11.81 -8.43
N GLN A 33 7.15 12.16 -7.22
CA GLN A 33 7.24 13.50 -6.66
C GLN A 33 8.47 13.57 -5.76
N GLN A 34 9.28 14.61 -5.91
CA GLN A 34 10.45 14.84 -5.06
C GLN A 34 10.02 15.59 -3.80
N LEU A 35 10.32 15.03 -2.62
CA LEU A 35 9.95 15.58 -1.31
C LEU A 35 11.12 16.27 -0.60
N GLY A 36 12.34 15.91 -0.97
CA GLY A 36 13.57 16.49 -0.45
C GLY A 36 14.73 16.27 -1.43
N PRO A 37 15.95 16.68 -1.06
CA PRO A 37 17.13 16.47 -1.89
C PRO A 37 17.33 15.03 -2.35
N HIS A 38 17.00 14.04 -1.49
CA HIS A 38 17.24 12.63 -1.76
C HIS A 38 15.95 11.84 -2.01
N THR A 39 14.83 12.30 -1.46
CA THR A 39 13.61 11.50 -1.27
C THR A 39 12.55 11.75 -2.33
N TYR A 40 12.02 10.66 -2.87
CA TYR A 40 10.95 10.64 -3.86
C TYR A 40 9.85 9.67 -3.43
N TYR A 41 8.62 9.90 -3.90
CA TYR A 41 7.55 8.92 -3.75
C TYR A 41 6.61 8.92 -4.95
N VAL A 42 5.96 7.79 -5.19
CA VAL A 42 4.87 7.65 -6.17
C VAL A 42 3.55 7.54 -5.41
N GLN A 43 2.53 8.27 -5.87
CA GLN A 43 1.23 8.33 -5.20
C GLN A 43 0.23 7.38 -5.86
N GLY A 44 -0.32 6.46 -5.06
CA GLY A 44 -1.39 5.55 -5.47
C GLY A 44 -2.76 6.23 -5.60
N SER A 45 -3.67 5.56 -6.30
CA SER A 45 -5.06 6.00 -6.43
C SER A 45 -5.83 5.81 -5.11
N ALA A 46 -6.67 6.77 -4.73
CA ALA A 46 -7.45 6.66 -3.48
C ALA A 46 -8.49 5.52 -3.49
N GLY A 47 -8.90 5.05 -4.67
CA GLY A 47 -9.86 3.96 -4.83
C GLY A 47 -9.32 2.56 -4.47
N PRO A 48 -10.16 1.52 -4.59
CA PRO A 48 -9.71 0.14 -4.43
C PRO A 48 -8.73 -0.25 -5.54
N ALA A 49 -7.87 -1.22 -5.28
CA ALA A 49 -7.08 -1.86 -6.32
C ALA A 49 -8.02 -2.55 -7.33
N SER A 50 -7.87 -2.22 -8.60
CA SER A 50 -8.72 -2.64 -9.70
C SER A 50 -7.91 -2.97 -10.94
N ARG A 51 -8.55 -3.57 -11.95
CA ARG A 51 -7.90 -3.84 -13.24
C ARG A 51 -7.45 -2.55 -13.92
N GLU A 52 -8.24 -1.49 -13.82
CA GLU A 52 -8.03 -0.18 -14.45
C GLU A 52 -6.79 0.51 -13.89
N ASN A 53 -6.63 0.52 -12.55
CA ASN A 53 -5.43 1.06 -11.92
C ASN A 53 -4.29 0.04 -11.80
N ARG A 54 -4.48 -1.19 -12.30
CA ARG A 54 -3.49 -2.28 -12.27
C ARG A 54 -3.05 -2.65 -10.84
N GLY A 55 -3.89 -2.38 -9.84
CA GLY A 55 -3.57 -2.50 -8.42
C GLY A 55 -2.84 -1.30 -7.82
N PHE A 56 -2.73 -0.17 -8.52
CA PHE A 56 -2.00 1.02 -8.04
C PHE A 56 -2.85 1.88 -7.11
N ASN A 57 -3.07 1.38 -5.89
CA ASN A 57 -3.79 2.09 -4.84
C ASN A 57 -2.87 2.57 -3.70
N SER A 58 -1.71 1.93 -3.48
CA SER A 58 -0.73 2.29 -2.45
C SER A 58 0.38 3.23 -2.96
N ASN A 59 1.08 3.84 -2.02
CA ASN A 59 2.29 4.61 -2.24
C ASN A 59 3.53 3.71 -2.15
N ALA A 60 4.61 4.15 -2.80
CA ALA A 60 5.95 3.64 -2.55
C ALA A 60 6.95 4.80 -2.61
N GLY A 61 8.01 4.69 -1.82
CA GLY A 61 9.08 5.68 -1.70
C GLY A 61 10.41 5.16 -2.22
N PHE A 62 11.28 6.07 -2.65
CA PHE A 62 12.70 5.74 -2.82
C PHE A 62 13.59 6.93 -2.52
N VAL A 63 14.79 6.63 -2.05
CA VAL A 63 15.77 7.61 -1.59
C VAL A 63 17.07 7.37 -2.32
N VAL A 64 17.52 8.36 -3.08
CA VAL A 64 18.76 8.31 -3.85
C VAL A 64 19.88 8.91 -3.00
N THR A 65 20.87 8.09 -2.64
CA THR A 65 22.03 8.50 -1.85
C THR A 65 23.31 8.32 -2.66
N SER A 66 24.42 8.86 -2.17
CA SER A 66 25.75 8.61 -2.76
C SER A 66 26.19 7.14 -2.70
N GLY A 67 25.58 6.31 -1.84
CA GLY A 67 25.88 4.88 -1.69
C GLY A 67 24.97 3.93 -2.46
N GLY A 68 23.81 4.40 -2.94
CA GLY A 68 22.81 3.61 -3.64
C GLY A 68 21.38 4.08 -3.38
N VAL A 69 20.41 3.26 -3.74
CA VAL A 69 18.98 3.54 -3.51
C VAL A 69 18.42 2.66 -2.41
N VAL A 70 17.67 3.27 -1.49
CA VAL A 70 16.77 2.59 -0.54
C VAL A 70 15.34 2.80 -1.01
N VAL A 71 14.55 1.74 -1.09
CA VAL A 71 13.13 1.78 -1.45
C VAL A 71 12.28 1.49 -0.22
N PHE A 72 11.12 2.14 -0.09
CA PHE A 72 10.13 1.86 0.93
C PHE A 72 8.83 1.41 0.25
N ASP A 73 8.44 0.15 0.48
CA ASP A 73 7.36 -0.57 -0.23
C ASP A 73 7.57 -0.76 -1.74
N ALA A 74 6.86 -1.73 -2.31
CA ALA A 74 7.08 -2.20 -3.68
C ALA A 74 5.81 -2.24 -4.55
N LEU A 75 4.69 -1.67 -4.10
CA LEU A 75 3.41 -1.61 -4.81
C LEU A 75 2.74 -2.99 -5.06
N GLY A 76 1.53 -2.93 -5.62
CA GLY A 76 0.58 -4.04 -5.56
C GLY A 76 0.62 -5.13 -6.63
N THR A 77 1.54 -5.04 -7.58
CA THR A 77 1.69 -6.07 -8.63
C THR A 77 3.13 -6.15 -9.14
N PRO A 78 3.56 -7.29 -9.72
CA PRO A 78 4.84 -7.37 -10.43
C PRO A 78 4.99 -6.32 -11.52
N ALA A 79 3.91 -5.99 -12.24
CA ALA A 79 3.91 -4.93 -13.26
C ALA A 79 4.19 -3.55 -12.64
N LEU A 80 3.64 -3.25 -11.46
CA LEU A 80 3.94 -2.03 -10.71
C LEU A 80 5.37 -2.00 -10.18
N GLY A 81 5.89 -3.13 -9.70
CA GLY A 81 7.29 -3.25 -9.30
C GLY A 81 8.27 -2.94 -10.45
N GLN A 82 7.96 -3.40 -11.67
CA GLN A 82 8.74 -3.03 -12.86
C GLN A 82 8.63 -1.54 -13.19
N ALA A 83 7.43 -0.97 -13.06
CA ALA A 83 7.21 0.45 -13.30
C ALA A 83 7.94 1.34 -12.27
N LEU A 84 8.01 0.90 -11.00
CA LEU A 84 8.76 1.57 -9.93
C LEU A 84 10.26 1.50 -10.20
N LEU A 85 10.77 0.33 -10.56
CA LEU A 85 12.16 0.16 -10.99
C LEU A 85 12.50 1.10 -12.16
N ALA A 86 11.61 1.20 -13.17
CA ALA A 86 11.79 2.10 -14.30
C ALA A 86 11.81 3.58 -13.87
N GLU A 87 10.94 3.99 -12.94
CA GLU A 87 10.96 5.35 -12.39
C GLU A 87 12.25 5.64 -11.63
N ILE A 88 12.73 4.72 -10.79
CA ILE A 88 14.02 4.86 -10.11
C ILE A 88 15.14 5.05 -11.14
N ARG A 89 15.14 4.26 -12.22
CA ARG A 89 16.15 4.35 -13.30
C ARG A 89 16.10 5.64 -14.10
N ARG A 90 14.95 6.33 -14.15
CA ARG A 90 14.85 7.69 -14.70
C ARG A 90 15.50 8.74 -13.81
N ARG A 91 15.60 8.49 -12.49
CA ARG A 91 16.21 9.42 -11.52
C ARG A 91 17.68 9.14 -11.27
N THR A 92 18.11 7.89 -11.37
CA THR A 92 19.49 7.51 -11.06
C THR A 92 19.92 6.18 -11.68
N SER A 93 21.22 6.08 -11.99
CA SER A 93 21.88 4.82 -12.36
C SER A 93 22.45 4.06 -11.15
N ALA A 94 22.35 4.60 -9.94
CA ALA A 94 22.89 3.99 -8.74
C ALA A 94 22.26 2.60 -8.45
N PRO A 95 23.01 1.66 -7.86
CA PRO A 95 22.48 0.35 -7.48
C PRO A 95 21.37 0.50 -6.45
N ILE A 96 20.29 -0.28 -6.61
CA ILE A 96 19.25 -0.39 -5.59
C ILE A 96 19.76 -1.39 -4.57
N ARG A 97 19.95 -0.94 -3.34
CA ARG A 97 20.59 -1.76 -2.30
C ARG A 97 19.55 -2.53 -1.52
N ARG A 98 18.46 -1.87 -1.14
CA ARG A 98 17.49 -2.40 -0.17
C ARG A 98 16.08 -1.94 -0.48
N VAL A 99 15.12 -2.82 -0.17
CA VAL A 99 13.72 -2.47 0.02
C VAL A 99 13.42 -2.67 1.50
N ILE A 100 12.98 -1.61 2.17
CA ILE A 100 12.36 -1.69 3.49
C ILE A 100 10.86 -1.86 3.24
N LEU A 101 10.29 -2.97 3.67
CA LEU A 101 8.87 -3.22 3.52
C LEU A 101 8.14 -2.81 4.81
N SER A 102 7.14 -1.95 4.68
CA SER A 102 6.32 -1.51 5.82
C SER A 102 5.56 -2.69 6.45
N HIS A 103 4.94 -3.51 5.60
CA HIS A 103 4.18 -4.70 5.98
C HIS A 103 3.84 -5.54 4.73
N TYR A 104 3.36 -6.77 4.91
CA TYR A 104 3.23 -7.75 3.83
C TYR A 104 1.88 -7.76 3.09
N HIS A 105 1.04 -6.73 3.24
CA HIS A 105 -0.17 -6.63 2.43
C HIS A 105 0.14 -6.53 0.95
N ALA A 106 -0.81 -7.04 0.15
CA ALA A 106 -0.62 -7.29 -1.26
C ALA A 106 -0.22 -6.04 -2.04
N ASP A 107 -0.81 -4.90 -1.71
CA ASP A 107 -0.54 -3.60 -2.31
C ASP A 107 0.83 -3.00 -1.98
N HIS A 108 1.58 -3.58 -1.05
CA HIS A 108 2.93 -3.12 -0.69
C HIS A 108 4.01 -4.13 -1.11
N ALA A 109 3.69 -5.42 -1.14
CA ALA A 109 4.67 -6.49 -1.30
C ALA A 109 4.72 -7.14 -2.70
N TYR A 110 3.67 -7.07 -3.52
CA TYR A 110 3.60 -7.89 -4.73
C TYR A 110 4.56 -7.43 -5.85
N GLY A 111 5.01 -6.18 -5.82
CA GLY A 111 6.04 -5.69 -6.75
C GLY A 111 7.49 -5.91 -6.28
N LEU A 112 7.73 -6.69 -5.21
CA LEU A 112 9.09 -6.96 -4.71
C LEU A 112 9.98 -7.69 -5.73
N GLY A 113 9.42 -8.61 -6.52
CA GLY A 113 10.17 -9.49 -7.43
C GLY A 113 11.13 -8.72 -8.35
N PRO A 114 10.65 -7.76 -9.16
CA PRO A 114 11.49 -6.92 -10.01
C PRO A 114 12.64 -6.19 -9.29
N LEU A 115 12.39 -5.68 -8.07
CA LEU A 115 13.42 -4.98 -7.29
C LEU A 115 14.49 -5.95 -6.77
N ARG A 116 14.09 -7.15 -6.32
CA ARG A 116 15.01 -8.21 -5.92
C ARG A 116 15.87 -8.69 -7.09
N THR A 117 15.26 -8.91 -8.27
CA THR A 117 16.01 -9.25 -9.49
C THR A 117 17.00 -8.14 -9.89
N ALA A 118 16.71 -6.88 -9.58
CA ALA A 118 17.62 -5.76 -9.80
C ALA A 118 18.75 -5.65 -8.75
N GLY A 119 18.81 -6.57 -7.79
CA GLY A 119 19.87 -6.68 -6.79
C GLY A 119 19.56 -6.09 -5.41
N ALA A 120 18.32 -5.70 -5.14
CA ALA A 120 17.92 -5.19 -3.83
C ALA A 120 17.74 -6.33 -2.81
N GLU A 121 18.27 -6.14 -1.61
CA GLU A 121 17.93 -6.98 -0.44
C GLU A 121 16.56 -6.58 0.12
N ILE A 122 15.73 -7.55 0.47
CA ILE A 122 14.41 -7.30 1.05
C ILE A 122 14.49 -7.36 2.58
N TRP A 123 14.16 -6.26 3.24
CA TRP A 123 14.20 -6.12 4.70
C TRP A 123 12.78 -5.96 5.23
N ALA A 124 12.39 -6.79 6.20
CA ALA A 124 11.07 -6.75 6.82
C ALA A 124 11.13 -7.20 8.28
N HIS A 125 10.11 -6.88 9.06
CA HIS A 125 10.02 -7.32 10.45
C HIS A 125 9.63 -8.82 10.56
N PRO A 126 10.18 -9.60 11.53
CA PRO A 126 9.88 -11.03 11.71
C PRO A 126 8.40 -11.40 11.79
N GLY A 127 7.55 -10.47 12.27
CA GLY A 127 6.10 -10.63 12.34
C GLY A 127 5.44 -10.97 11.00
N ALA A 128 6.06 -10.59 9.87
CA ALA A 128 5.55 -10.88 8.54
C ALA A 128 5.41 -12.38 8.24
N ARG A 129 6.13 -13.25 8.96
CA ARG A 129 5.98 -14.71 8.85
C ARG A 129 4.55 -15.15 9.14
N LEU A 130 3.86 -14.46 10.06
CA LEU A 130 2.46 -14.73 10.37
C LEU A 130 1.58 -14.61 9.13
N TYR A 131 1.82 -13.61 8.29
CA TYR A 131 1.08 -13.44 7.04
C TYR A 131 1.59 -14.39 5.96
N LEU A 132 2.92 -14.45 5.73
CA LEU A 132 3.53 -15.26 4.68
C LEU A 132 3.12 -16.74 4.73
N ASP A 133 3.02 -17.30 5.95
CA ASP A 133 2.65 -18.69 6.18
C ASP A 133 1.13 -18.92 6.29
N SER A 134 0.32 -17.86 6.17
CA SER A 134 -1.13 -17.93 6.42
C SER A 134 -1.97 -18.40 5.23
N GLU A 135 -3.15 -18.95 5.53
CA GLU A 135 -4.19 -19.16 4.52
C GLU A 135 -4.69 -17.83 3.94
N LEU A 136 -4.68 -16.74 4.71
CA LEU A 136 -5.10 -15.43 4.23
C LEU A 136 -4.23 -14.96 3.06
N ALA A 137 -2.90 -15.13 3.15
CA ALA A 137 -2.00 -14.80 2.05
C ALA A 137 -2.32 -15.62 0.78
N ARG A 138 -2.59 -16.92 0.94
CA ARG A 138 -2.98 -17.81 -0.18
C ARG A 138 -4.30 -17.37 -0.82
N LEU A 139 -5.33 -17.09 -0.03
CA LEU A 139 -6.62 -16.60 -0.51
C LEU A 139 -6.50 -15.24 -1.17
N ARG A 140 -5.68 -14.35 -0.61
CA ARG A 140 -5.41 -13.02 -1.18
C ARG A 140 -4.71 -13.13 -2.52
N GLN A 141 -3.76 -14.04 -2.71
CA GLN A 141 -3.12 -14.29 -4.01
C GLN A 141 -4.13 -14.74 -5.06
N VAL A 142 -5.03 -15.68 -4.72
CA VAL A 142 -6.10 -16.14 -5.64
C VAL A 142 -7.00 -14.97 -6.03
N GLN A 143 -7.48 -14.21 -5.04
CA GLN A 143 -8.34 -13.05 -5.25
C GLN A 143 -7.66 -11.97 -6.12
N ARG A 144 -6.39 -11.65 -5.87
CA ARG A 144 -5.64 -10.65 -6.65
C ARG A 144 -5.35 -11.12 -8.06
N ARG A 145 -5.07 -12.42 -8.27
CA ARG A 145 -4.89 -13.01 -9.61
C ARG A 145 -6.11 -12.81 -10.49
N GLU A 146 -7.30 -13.05 -9.94
CA GLU A 146 -8.56 -12.88 -10.67
C GLU A 146 -8.89 -11.40 -10.88
N ALA A 147 -8.92 -10.63 -9.80
CA ALA A 147 -9.36 -9.23 -9.82
C ALA A 147 -8.42 -8.32 -10.62
N LEU A 148 -7.11 -8.61 -10.64
CA LEU A 148 -6.09 -7.78 -11.27
C LEU A 148 -5.50 -8.41 -12.53
N ALA A 149 -6.09 -9.48 -13.11
CA ALA A 149 -5.58 -10.05 -14.34
C ALA A 149 -5.44 -8.98 -15.46
N PRO A 150 -4.36 -8.99 -16.27
CA PRO A 150 -3.25 -9.96 -16.28
C PRO A 150 -2.07 -9.58 -15.37
N TRP A 151 -2.22 -8.58 -14.49
CA TRP A 151 -1.12 -7.93 -13.78
C TRP A 151 -0.53 -8.75 -12.63
N VAL A 152 -1.26 -9.76 -12.14
CA VAL A 152 -0.78 -10.78 -11.19
C VAL A 152 -0.83 -12.13 -11.92
N PRO A 153 0.31 -12.64 -12.42
CA PRO A 153 0.33 -13.85 -13.23
C PRO A 153 0.10 -15.12 -12.38
N ALA A 154 -0.21 -16.23 -13.05
CA ALA A 154 -0.54 -17.49 -12.39
C ALA A 154 0.62 -18.11 -11.59
N ASP A 155 1.85 -17.81 -12.00
CA ASP A 155 3.09 -18.26 -11.39
C ASP A 155 3.65 -17.28 -10.33
N PHE A 156 2.96 -16.16 -10.06
CA PHE A 156 3.34 -15.22 -9.02
C PHE A 156 3.54 -15.92 -7.67
N GLN A 157 4.68 -15.66 -7.04
CA GLN A 157 5.01 -16.09 -5.69
C GLN A 157 5.34 -14.87 -4.82
N LEU A 158 5.02 -14.95 -3.54
CA LEU A 158 5.49 -13.96 -2.57
C LEU A 158 7.01 -14.02 -2.44
N VAL A 159 7.61 -12.86 -2.22
CA VAL A 159 9.05 -12.72 -2.03
C VAL A 159 9.35 -12.74 -0.54
N GLU A 160 10.10 -13.74 -0.11
CA GLU A 160 10.64 -13.83 1.26
C GLU A 160 11.68 -12.73 1.53
N PRO A 161 11.72 -12.15 2.75
CA PRO A 161 12.78 -11.26 3.18
C PRO A 161 14.15 -11.93 3.17
N ASP A 162 15.16 -11.16 2.77
CA ASP A 162 16.57 -11.55 2.90
C ASP A 162 17.10 -11.22 4.31
N HIS A 163 16.56 -10.17 4.95
CA HIS A 163 16.94 -9.75 6.30
C HIS A 163 15.72 -9.44 7.16
N TRP A 164 15.79 -9.86 8.42
CA TRP A 164 14.72 -9.70 9.40
C TRP A 164 15.10 -8.61 10.41
N LEU A 165 14.27 -7.57 10.50
CA LEU A 165 14.46 -6.44 11.41
C LEU A 165 13.73 -6.68 12.72
N ASP A 166 14.43 -7.18 13.72
CA ASP A 166 13.89 -7.39 15.07
C ASP A 166 14.06 -6.11 15.91
N GLY A 167 13.05 -5.24 15.84
CA GLY A 167 13.03 -3.93 16.49
C GLY A 167 13.53 -2.77 15.62
N ASP A 168 13.86 -1.66 16.28
CA ASP A 168 14.27 -0.42 15.64
C ASP A 168 15.71 -0.53 15.09
N LEU A 169 15.94 0.08 13.92
CA LEU A 169 17.23 0.08 13.26
C LEU A 169 17.57 1.48 12.73
N SER A 170 18.78 1.95 13.03
CA SER A 170 19.37 3.12 12.37
C SER A 170 20.55 2.68 11.50
N PHE A 171 20.61 3.16 10.26
CA PHE A 171 21.73 2.89 9.38
C PHE A 171 22.04 4.07 8.46
N VAL A 172 23.27 4.10 7.95
CA VAL A 172 23.72 5.09 6.96
C VAL A 172 23.94 4.38 5.63
N LEU A 173 23.49 4.99 4.54
CA LEU A 173 23.88 4.57 3.19
C LEU A 173 24.38 5.80 2.43
N GLY A 174 25.68 5.85 2.16
CA GLY A 174 26.31 7.04 1.60
C GLY A 174 26.27 8.19 2.59
N ASP A 175 25.56 9.25 2.23
CA ASP A 175 25.41 10.52 2.93
C ASP A 175 24.06 10.68 3.65
N VAL A 176 23.20 9.65 3.57
CA VAL A 176 21.85 9.68 4.16
C VAL A 176 21.75 8.72 5.33
N THR A 177 21.22 9.23 6.45
CA THR A 177 20.86 8.44 7.64
C THR A 177 19.38 8.07 7.60
N PHE A 178 19.09 6.81 7.87
CA PHE A 178 17.75 6.23 7.91
C PHE A 178 17.48 5.70 9.30
N GLU A 179 16.28 5.95 9.82
CA GLU A 179 15.77 5.32 11.04
C GLU A 179 14.51 4.53 10.68
N VAL A 180 14.56 3.20 10.84
CA VAL A 180 13.43 2.29 10.68
C VAL A 180 12.93 1.91 12.06
N ARG A 181 11.62 2.01 12.29
CA ARG A 181 11.02 1.70 13.58
C ARG A 181 9.94 0.65 13.45
N HIS A 182 9.96 -0.33 14.35
CA HIS A 182 8.84 -1.26 14.50
C HIS A 182 7.75 -0.59 15.33
N VAL A 183 6.68 -0.21 14.65
CA VAL A 183 5.57 0.58 15.20
C VAL A 183 4.32 -0.26 15.40
N GLY A 184 4.29 -1.48 14.85
CA GLY A 184 3.28 -2.49 15.12
C GLY A 184 3.41 -3.17 16.50
N PRO A 185 2.47 -4.07 16.84
CA PRO A 185 1.28 -4.43 16.06
C PRO A 185 0.25 -3.28 16.04
N ALA A 186 -0.26 -2.95 14.85
CA ALA A 186 -1.24 -1.88 14.63
C ALA A 186 -2.18 -2.22 13.46
N HIS A 187 -1.88 -1.71 12.26
CA HIS A 187 -2.54 -2.09 11.02
C HIS A 187 -2.23 -3.56 10.65
N SER A 188 -0.98 -3.95 10.87
CA SER A 188 -0.47 -5.31 10.79
C SER A 188 0.42 -5.63 12.01
N PRO A 189 0.70 -6.90 12.31
CA PRO A 189 1.66 -7.25 13.37
C PRO A 189 3.06 -6.66 13.16
N GLU A 190 3.45 -6.46 11.91
CA GLU A 190 4.82 -6.17 11.49
C GLU A 190 5.09 -4.72 11.08
N ASP A 191 4.12 -3.81 11.25
CA ASP A 191 4.21 -2.44 10.73
C ASP A 191 5.55 -1.76 11.05
N LEU A 192 6.24 -1.35 9.98
CA LEU A 192 7.44 -0.53 10.02
C LEU A 192 7.16 0.88 9.49
N SER A 193 7.84 1.87 10.09
CA SER A 193 7.99 3.22 9.54
C SER A 193 9.45 3.51 9.25
N MET A 194 9.73 4.46 8.34
CA MET A 194 11.09 4.87 8.01
C MET A 194 11.21 6.39 7.93
N LEU A 195 12.09 6.96 8.74
CA LEU A 195 12.48 8.36 8.70
C LEU A 195 13.77 8.53 7.90
N VAL A 196 13.71 9.35 6.85
CA VAL A 196 14.88 9.82 6.10
C VAL A 196 15.37 11.10 6.76
N LEU A 197 16.39 10.98 7.61
CA LEU A 197 16.73 12.02 8.58
C LEU A 197 17.14 13.37 7.94
N PRO A 198 18.01 13.43 6.90
CA PRO A 198 18.40 14.70 6.29
C PRO A 198 17.25 15.43 5.60
N ASP A 199 16.30 14.67 5.05
CA ASP A 199 15.15 15.23 4.33
C ASP A 199 13.97 15.50 5.29
N GLY A 200 13.97 14.90 6.49
CA GLY A 200 12.83 14.96 7.41
C GLY A 200 11.56 14.35 6.82
N VAL A 201 11.70 13.28 6.03
CA VAL A 201 10.56 12.58 5.41
C VAL A 201 10.28 11.28 6.17
N MET A 202 9.08 11.14 6.71
CA MET A 202 8.60 9.91 7.35
C MET A 202 7.69 9.13 6.39
N PHE A 203 8.10 7.92 6.03
CA PHE A 203 7.22 6.95 5.41
C PHE A 203 6.52 6.13 6.49
N ALA A 204 5.19 6.17 6.50
CA ALA A 204 4.39 5.59 7.58
C ALA A 204 3.74 4.24 7.25
N GLY A 205 3.82 3.79 5.99
CA GLY A 205 3.03 2.65 5.51
C GLY A 205 1.54 2.84 5.83
N ASP A 206 0.82 1.74 6.00
CA ASP A 206 -0.61 1.75 6.27
C ASP A 206 -0.97 2.11 7.72
N LEU A 207 -0.06 2.73 8.46
CA LEU A 207 -0.44 3.40 9.71
C LEU A 207 -1.23 4.67 9.42
N VAL A 208 -1.00 5.31 8.27
CA VAL A 208 -1.67 6.57 7.91
C VAL A 208 -2.30 6.47 6.53
N PHE A 209 -3.54 6.95 6.43
CA PHE A 209 -4.32 7.01 5.20
C PHE A 209 -4.77 8.44 4.93
N ALA A 210 -4.66 8.89 3.68
CA ALA A 210 -5.10 10.21 3.25
C ALA A 210 -6.11 10.11 2.09
N GLY A 211 -7.25 10.81 2.24
CA GLY A 211 -8.28 10.91 1.18
C GLY A 211 -9.12 9.65 0.94
N ARG A 212 -9.00 8.65 1.81
CA ARG A 212 -9.78 7.40 1.77
C ARG A 212 -10.00 6.88 3.19
N ILE A 213 -10.98 5.99 3.37
CA ILE A 213 -11.08 5.28 4.65
C ILE A 213 -9.87 4.34 4.86
N PRO A 214 -9.40 4.14 6.11
CA PRO A 214 -8.41 3.12 6.43
C PRO A 214 -8.90 1.71 6.09
N PHE A 215 -7.98 0.79 5.83
CA PHE A 215 -8.27 -0.65 5.76
C PHE A 215 -7.94 -1.28 7.12
N LEU A 216 -8.93 -1.88 7.80
CA LEU A 216 -8.68 -2.51 9.10
C LEU A 216 -8.30 -3.98 8.96
N GLY A 217 -9.00 -4.77 8.13
CA GLY A 217 -8.68 -6.20 8.01
C GLY A 217 -8.62 -6.90 9.38
N GLU A 218 -7.42 -7.35 9.77
CA GLU A 218 -7.10 -7.98 11.06
C GLU A 218 -6.34 -7.05 12.04
N ALA A 219 -6.43 -5.74 11.84
CA ALA A 219 -5.78 -4.72 12.66
C ALA A 219 -6.25 -4.74 14.14
N ASP A 220 -5.36 -4.28 15.02
CA ASP A 220 -5.66 -3.97 16.42
C ASP A 220 -5.92 -2.46 16.51
N SER A 221 -7.19 -2.03 16.55
CA SER A 221 -7.52 -0.62 16.45
C SER A 221 -7.11 0.19 17.68
N ALA A 222 -7.04 -0.44 18.86
CA ALA A 222 -6.52 0.19 20.08
C ALA A 222 -5.01 0.47 19.96
N ARG A 223 -4.23 -0.55 19.59
CA ARG A 223 -2.78 -0.41 19.43
C ARG A 223 -2.42 0.46 18.24
N TRP A 224 -3.24 0.47 17.20
CA TRP A 224 -3.03 1.38 16.07
C TRP A 224 -3.17 2.85 16.49
N LEU A 225 -4.14 3.20 17.33
CA LEU A 225 -4.21 4.55 17.91
C LEU A 225 -2.93 4.92 18.68
N ALA A 226 -2.39 3.99 19.47
CA ALA A 226 -1.10 4.20 20.16
C ALA A 226 0.09 4.26 19.20
N ALA A 227 0.08 3.50 18.11
CA ALA A 227 1.13 3.52 17.09
C ALA A 227 1.18 4.86 16.35
N LEU A 228 0.04 5.53 16.15
CA LEU A 228 0.00 6.88 15.59
C LEU A 228 0.73 7.89 16.48
N ASP A 229 0.75 7.71 17.80
CA ASP A 229 1.54 8.55 18.72
C ASP A 229 3.04 8.29 18.57
N ARG A 230 3.43 7.04 18.29
CA ARG A 230 4.85 6.65 18.09
C ARG A 230 5.46 7.21 16.81
N LEU A 231 4.64 7.67 15.87
CA LEU A 231 5.12 8.36 14.66
C LEU A 231 5.59 9.78 14.95
N ASP A 232 5.14 10.40 16.05
CA ASP A 232 5.45 11.79 16.36
C ASP A 232 6.96 11.96 16.60
N ASP A 233 7.65 12.56 15.63
CA ASP A 233 9.07 12.86 15.68
C ASP A 233 9.29 14.31 15.26
N PRO A 234 9.91 15.15 16.10
CA PRO A 234 10.11 16.57 15.80
C PRO A 234 11.01 16.82 14.58
N ARG A 235 11.73 15.80 14.09
CA ARG A 235 12.60 15.88 12.91
C ARG A 235 11.83 15.51 11.63
N ALA A 236 10.66 14.89 11.75
CA ALA A 236 9.80 14.58 10.62
C ALA A 236 8.98 15.83 10.23
N ARG A 237 9.18 16.29 9.00
CA ARG A 237 8.56 17.50 8.43
C ARG A 237 7.55 17.19 7.35
N ILE A 238 7.71 16.04 6.70
CA ILE A 238 6.84 15.56 5.63
C ILE A 238 6.44 14.13 5.96
N LEU A 239 5.13 13.86 5.99
CA LEU A 239 4.60 12.51 6.15
C LEU A 239 4.15 11.96 4.80
N VAL A 240 4.62 10.76 4.47
CA VAL A 240 4.14 9.96 3.33
C VAL A 240 3.30 8.81 3.88
N PRO A 241 1.97 8.83 3.68
CA PRO A 241 1.11 7.73 4.09
C PRO A 241 1.33 6.50 3.20
N GLY A 242 0.84 5.33 3.62
CA GLY A 242 0.75 4.14 2.76
C GLY A 242 -0.23 4.34 1.61
N HIS A 243 -1.25 5.19 1.81
CA HIS A 243 -2.17 5.60 0.76
C HIS A 243 -2.46 7.11 0.77
N GLY A 244 -2.41 7.73 -0.41
CA GLY A 244 -2.85 9.10 -0.63
C GLY A 244 -1.71 10.11 -0.70
N ALA A 245 -2.03 11.40 -0.60
CA ALA A 245 -1.04 12.46 -0.76
C ALA A 245 -0.10 12.57 0.45
N ALA A 246 1.18 12.88 0.19
CA ALA A 246 2.09 13.31 1.24
C ALA A 246 1.64 14.67 1.81
N SER A 247 2.00 14.96 3.05
CA SER A 247 1.59 16.17 3.76
C SER A 247 2.75 16.80 4.52
N THR A 248 2.83 18.12 4.49
CA THR A 248 3.67 18.92 5.39
C THR A 248 2.90 19.39 6.64
N ASP A 249 1.58 19.24 6.66
CA ASP A 249 0.76 19.40 7.85
C ASP A 249 0.65 18.06 8.56
N TRP A 250 1.56 17.85 9.52
CA TRP A 250 1.68 16.61 10.29
C TRP A 250 0.39 16.25 11.03
N HIS A 251 -0.21 17.23 11.70
CA HIS A 251 -1.41 17.03 12.49
C HIS A 251 -2.59 16.65 11.59
N SER A 252 -2.75 17.32 10.45
CA SER A 252 -3.79 16.94 9.47
C SER A 252 -3.56 15.56 8.89
N ALA A 253 -2.31 15.17 8.65
CA ALA A 253 -1.99 13.87 8.07
C ALA A 253 -2.44 12.70 8.97
N LEU A 254 -2.23 12.81 10.28
CA LEU A 254 -2.66 11.78 11.25
C LEU A 254 -4.16 11.84 11.59
N ARG A 255 -4.79 13.01 11.40
CA ARG A 255 -6.14 13.29 11.87
C ARG A 255 -7.18 12.33 11.32
N LEU A 256 -7.14 12.04 10.02
CA LEU A 256 -8.15 11.22 9.36
C LEU A 256 -8.17 9.82 9.96
N THR A 257 -7.03 9.12 9.94
CA THR A 257 -6.93 7.76 10.50
C THR A 257 -7.30 7.75 11.97
N ARG A 258 -6.77 8.68 12.78
CA ARG A 258 -7.06 8.74 14.22
C ARG A 258 -8.54 8.93 14.51
N THR A 259 -9.17 9.89 13.84
CA THR A 259 -10.59 10.22 14.04
C THR A 259 -11.47 9.07 13.58
N TYR A 260 -11.16 8.47 12.43
CA TYR A 260 -11.90 7.31 11.92
C TYR A 260 -11.86 6.13 12.90
N LEU A 261 -10.68 5.77 13.41
CA LEU A 261 -10.54 4.67 14.37
C LEU A 261 -11.24 4.98 15.70
N THR A 262 -11.12 6.21 16.19
CA THR A 262 -11.71 6.64 17.46
C THR A 262 -13.23 6.62 17.38
N ASP A 263 -13.81 7.20 16.32
CA ASP A 263 -15.26 7.24 16.12
C ASP A 263 -15.83 5.84 15.94
N LEU A 264 -15.15 4.98 15.17
CA LEU A 264 -15.59 3.61 14.94
C LEU A 264 -15.57 2.78 16.24
N ARG A 265 -14.48 2.89 17.02
CA ARG A 265 -14.39 2.24 18.35
C ARG A 265 -15.48 2.75 19.29
N ALA A 266 -15.71 4.06 19.35
CA ALA A 266 -16.73 4.63 20.23
C ALA A 266 -18.13 4.12 19.89
N GLN A 267 -18.50 4.14 18.60
CA GLN A 267 -19.81 3.69 18.13
C GLN A 267 -20.03 2.20 18.37
N MET A 268 -19.04 1.36 18.04
CA MET A 268 -19.16 -0.08 18.23
C MET A 268 -19.11 -0.48 19.71
N ARG A 269 -18.36 0.24 20.56
CA ARG A 269 -18.33 0.01 22.01
C ARG A 269 -19.71 0.24 22.61
N GLN A 270 -20.36 1.34 22.23
CA GLN A 270 -21.72 1.64 22.69
C GLN A 270 -22.70 0.55 22.24
N ALA A 271 -22.62 0.10 20.98
CA ALA A 271 -23.46 -0.97 20.47
C ALA A 271 -23.32 -2.29 21.24
N VAL A 272 -22.09 -2.68 21.57
CA VAL A 272 -21.80 -3.88 22.39
C VAL A 272 -22.35 -3.70 23.81
N ALA A 273 -22.16 -2.54 24.43
CA ALA A 273 -22.71 -2.25 25.76
C ALA A 273 -24.25 -2.32 25.80
N ASP A 274 -24.90 -1.91 24.70
CA ASP A 274 -26.35 -1.97 24.52
C ASP A 274 -26.85 -3.36 24.06
N LEU A 275 -25.96 -4.35 23.92
CA LEU A 275 -26.24 -5.71 23.44
C LEU A 275 -26.92 -5.73 22.06
N LEU A 276 -26.62 -4.75 21.20
CA LEU A 276 -27.18 -4.66 19.86
C LEU A 276 -26.44 -5.59 18.90
N PRO A 277 -27.14 -6.47 18.16
CA PRO A 277 -26.54 -7.22 17.07
C PRO A 277 -25.89 -6.28 16.04
N PHE A 278 -24.76 -6.69 15.46
CA PHE A 278 -23.99 -5.85 14.55
C PHE A 278 -24.81 -5.21 13.41
N ASP A 279 -25.69 -5.98 12.76
CA ASP A 279 -26.50 -5.45 11.64
C ASP A 279 -27.41 -4.30 12.07
N GLU A 280 -27.96 -4.38 13.27
CA GLU A 280 -28.79 -3.32 13.85
C GLU A 280 -27.94 -2.13 14.29
N ALA A 281 -26.81 -2.38 14.94
CA ALA A 281 -25.85 -1.34 15.31
C ALA A 281 -25.38 -0.54 14.09
N TYR A 282 -24.99 -1.24 13.02
CA TYR A 282 -24.51 -0.62 11.78
C TYR A 282 -25.61 0.19 11.07
N ALA A 283 -26.85 -0.32 11.06
CA ALA A 283 -27.99 0.38 10.44
C ALA A 283 -28.42 1.64 11.20
N ARG A 284 -28.23 1.68 12.54
CA ARG A 284 -28.60 2.82 13.39
C ARG A 284 -27.54 3.92 13.42
N ALA A 285 -26.29 3.58 13.14
CA ALA A 285 -25.16 4.51 13.19
C ALA A 285 -25.18 5.56 12.08
N ASP A 286 -24.61 6.74 12.36
CA ASP A 286 -24.48 7.84 11.41
C ASP A 286 -23.11 7.83 10.74
N TRP A 287 -23.09 7.47 9.46
CA TRP A 287 -21.86 7.37 8.67
C TRP A 287 -21.58 8.58 7.78
N ARG A 288 -22.36 9.66 7.88
CA ARG A 288 -22.25 10.83 6.99
C ARG A 288 -20.84 11.45 6.98
N ALA A 289 -20.13 11.41 8.09
CA ALA A 289 -18.75 11.91 8.20
C ALA A 289 -17.76 11.15 7.29
N TRP A 290 -18.07 9.89 6.95
CA TRP A 290 -17.18 8.98 6.24
C TRP A 290 -17.68 8.59 4.84
N SER A 291 -18.98 8.74 4.58
CA SER A 291 -19.65 8.22 3.39
C SER A 291 -19.14 8.79 2.07
N SER A 292 -18.50 9.96 2.08
CA SER A 292 -17.91 10.58 0.89
C SER A 292 -16.46 10.18 0.62
N LEU A 293 -15.81 9.49 1.56
CA LEU A 293 -14.41 9.07 1.38
C LEU A 293 -14.31 7.89 0.42
N ALA A 294 -13.23 7.85 -0.36
CA ALA A 294 -12.94 6.72 -1.22
C ALA A 294 -12.79 5.44 -0.40
N GLY A 295 -13.27 4.31 -0.95
CA GLY A 295 -13.25 3.01 -0.28
C GLY A 295 -14.40 2.79 0.72
N PHE A 296 -15.24 3.80 1.00
CA PHE A 296 -16.32 3.67 1.99
C PHE A 296 -17.30 2.54 1.64
N ALA A 297 -17.80 2.54 0.40
CA ALA A 297 -18.79 1.55 -0.04
C ALA A 297 -18.23 0.12 -0.01
N GLU A 298 -16.94 -0.03 -0.25
CA GLU A 298 -16.26 -1.32 -0.35
C GLU A 298 -15.80 -1.86 1.01
N GLY A 299 -15.37 -0.98 1.92
CA GLY A 299 -14.63 -1.39 3.11
C GLY A 299 -15.25 -0.99 4.45
N HIS A 300 -16.10 0.04 4.51
CA HIS A 300 -16.51 0.62 5.79
C HIS A 300 -17.28 -0.37 6.66
N ARG A 301 -18.24 -1.11 6.07
CA ARG A 301 -19.01 -2.11 6.82
C ARG A 301 -18.12 -3.23 7.37
N ALA A 302 -17.12 -3.66 6.61
CA ALA A 302 -16.16 -4.67 7.07
C ALA A 302 -15.30 -4.12 8.23
N ASN A 303 -14.82 -2.89 8.11
CA ASN A 303 -14.10 -2.22 9.19
C ASN A 303 -14.95 -2.13 10.47
N ALA A 304 -16.21 -1.71 10.34
CA ALA A 304 -17.13 -1.61 11.48
C ALA A 304 -17.34 -2.97 12.15
N TYR A 305 -17.47 -4.03 11.36
CA TYR A 305 -17.60 -5.40 11.87
C TYR A 305 -16.35 -5.86 12.63
N THR A 306 -15.15 -5.62 12.08
CA THR A 306 -13.89 -5.92 12.77
C THR A 306 -13.83 -5.24 14.14
N VAL A 307 -14.15 -3.94 14.20
CA VAL A 307 -14.12 -3.19 15.46
C VAL A 307 -15.22 -3.66 16.40
N TYR A 308 -16.41 -4.01 15.91
CA TYR A 308 -17.48 -4.58 16.75
C TYR A 308 -17.00 -5.85 17.47
N LEU A 309 -16.36 -6.79 16.74
CA LEU A 309 -15.79 -7.99 17.34
C LEU A 309 -14.65 -7.70 18.32
N GLU A 310 -13.85 -6.66 18.05
CA GLU A 310 -12.83 -6.16 18.98
C GLU A 310 -13.47 -5.65 20.29
N MET A 311 -14.55 -4.88 20.20
CA MET A 311 -15.27 -4.35 21.37
C MET A 311 -15.95 -5.47 22.17
N GLU A 312 -16.52 -6.49 21.51
CA GLU A 312 -17.04 -7.67 22.20
C GLU A 312 -15.94 -8.36 23.00
N ARG A 313 -14.77 -8.61 22.38
CA ARG A 313 -13.62 -9.20 23.07
C ARG A 313 -13.14 -8.34 24.25
N GLU A 314 -12.98 -7.03 24.07
CA GLU A 314 -12.56 -6.11 25.13
C GLU A 314 -13.54 -6.17 26.32
N SER A 315 -14.86 -6.16 26.06
CA SER A 315 -15.91 -6.19 27.09
C SER A 315 -15.90 -7.44 27.98
N LEU A 316 -15.36 -8.56 27.46
CA LEU A 316 -15.22 -9.81 28.21
C LEU A 316 -13.95 -9.83 29.10
N THR A 317 -13.03 -8.89 28.89
CA THR A 317 -11.73 -8.82 29.58
C THR A 317 -11.61 -7.64 30.53
N GLU A 318 -12.43 -6.60 30.38
CA GLU A 318 -12.52 -5.49 31.32
C GLU A 318 -13.35 -5.90 32.56
N PRO A 319 -12.89 -5.59 33.80
CA PRO A 319 -13.73 -5.77 34.98
C PRO A 319 -14.97 -4.86 34.86
N PRO A 320 -16.17 -5.31 35.30
CA PRO A 320 -17.37 -4.50 35.21
C PRO A 320 -17.12 -3.16 35.91
N ALA A 321 -17.48 -2.07 35.23
CA ALA A 321 -17.39 -0.72 35.80
C ALA A 321 -18.08 -0.74 37.17
N THR A 322 -17.33 -0.40 38.22
CA THR A 322 -17.88 -0.33 39.57
C THR A 322 -19.04 0.66 39.55
N ALA A 323 -20.26 0.15 39.71
CA ALA A 323 -21.43 1.00 39.89
C ALA A 323 -21.12 1.98 41.04
N SER A 324 -21.26 3.28 40.77
CA SER A 324 -21.14 4.29 41.82
C SER A 324 -22.20 3.99 42.89
N PRO A 325 -21.86 4.03 44.19
CA PRO A 325 -22.87 3.86 45.22
C PRO A 325 -23.90 4.98 45.09
N GLU A 326 -25.18 4.61 45.10
CA GLU A 326 -26.33 5.52 45.14
C GLU A 326 -26.28 6.46 46.36
#